data_AF-A0A2Z4YPZ6-F1
#
_entry.id   AF-A0A2Z4YPZ6-F1
#
_cell.length_a   1.000
_cell.length_b   1.000
_cell.length_c   1.000
_cell.angle_alpha   90.00
_cell.angle_beta   90.00
_cell.angle_gamma   90.00
#
_symmetry.space_group_name_H-M   'P 1'
#
loop_
_entity.id
_entity.type
_entity.pdbx_description
1 polymer ?
#
loop_
_entity_poly.entity_id
_entity_poly.type
_entity_poly.pdbx_seq_one_letter_code
_entity_poly.pdbx_strand_id
1 'polypeptide(L)'
;MAIASLSIISAALLTGFLWGGKTWCNYFCPANIVQKIYTAPGGILESHPHHFRPKLPQSMCRKPTAEGDIGACVGCVANCGDIDLQRAYWSVVLDPQLRNVYYMFFGLIIGFYGYYYLYAGNWGYYFSGVWTHEEGIWEKLHQPGFYLFGQAWRMPKICAAPLTLAIACTSSLGLGCGLEKLYRRWRSRHISRSEKLTIHHCLAVAAWSSFNCFYLFGGQPNIILLPELARRIIDISIVVSSTIWLCRALQQNPGRYQQESRPRTAG
;
A
#
# COMPACT_ATOMS: atom_id res chain seq x y z
N MET A 1 5.15 -15.73 -17.05
CA MET A 1 5.15 -15.73 -15.56
C MET A 1 6.44 -16.27 -14.97
N ALA A 2 6.88 -17.51 -15.28
CA ALA A 2 8.10 -18.09 -14.70
C ALA A 2 9.37 -17.23 -14.90
N ILE A 3 9.60 -16.72 -16.11
CA ILE A 3 10.77 -15.85 -16.41
C ILE A 3 10.78 -14.60 -15.52
N ALA A 4 9.63 -13.91 -15.40
CA ALA A 4 9.53 -12.71 -14.57
C ALA A 4 9.82 -13.00 -13.09
N SER A 5 9.30 -14.11 -12.55
CA SER A 5 9.58 -14.52 -11.18
C SER A 5 11.06 -14.85 -10.96
N LEU A 6 11.68 -15.59 -11.89
CA LEU A 6 13.11 -15.91 -11.83
C LEU A 6 13.98 -14.66 -11.91
N SER A 7 13.61 -13.68 -12.74
CA SER A 7 14.30 -12.39 -12.83
C SER A 7 14.23 -11.62 -11.51
N ILE A 8 13.05 -11.58 -10.86
CA ILE A 8 12.89 -10.92 -9.56
C ILE A 8 13.72 -11.60 -8.47
N ILE A 9 13.70 -12.94 -8.42
CA ILE A 9 14.51 -13.72 -7.47
C ILE A 9 16.00 -13.46 -7.70
N SER A 10 16.44 -13.47 -8.97
CA SER A 10 17.84 -13.22 -9.32
C SER A 10 18.27 -11.80 -8.93
N ALA A 11 17.41 -10.79 -9.14
CA ALA A 11 17.68 -9.42 -8.71
C ALA A 11 17.74 -9.29 -7.17
N ALA A 12 16.86 -9.99 -6.45
CA ALA A 12 16.88 -10.03 -4.99
C ALA A 12 18.17 -10.69 -4.46
N LEU A 13 18.61 -11.79 -5.07
CA LEU A 13 19.87 -12.46 -4.71
C LEU A 13 21.07 -11.58 -5.02
N LEU A 14 21.12 -10.95 -6.20
CA LEU A 14 22.22 -10.07 -6.61
C LEU A 14 22.34 -8.87 -5.67
N THR A 15 21.23 -8.20 -5.36
CA THR A 15 21.23 -7.06 -4.44
C THR A 15 21.61 -7.46 -3.01
N GLY A 16 21.17 -8.64 -2.55
CA GLY A 16 21.58 -9.21 -1.27
C GLY A 16 23.07 -9.53 -1.20
N PHE A 17 23.65 -10.04 -2.29
CA PHE A 17 25.08 -10.35 -2.39
C PHE A 17 25.95 -9.09 -2.42
N LEU A 18 25.54 -8.07 -3.19
CA LEU A 18 26.33 -6.84 -3.39
C LEU A 18 26.23 -5.84 -2.23
N TRP A 19 25.04 -5.70 -1.62
CA TRP A 19 24.76 -4.66 -0.63
C TRP A 19 24.15 -5.18 0.67
N GLY A 20 24.12 -6.50 0.89
CA GLY A 20 23.57 -7.12 2.09
C GLY A 20 22.06 -7.38 2.05
N GLY A 21 21.61 -8.36 2.83
CA GLY A 21 20.28 -8.98 2.68
C GLY A 21 19.06 -8.08 2.96
N LYS A 22 19.22 -6.92 3.61
CA LYS A 22 18.09 -5.99 3.90
C LYS A 22 17.93 -4.87 2.88
N THR A 23 18.88 -4.69 1.96
CA THR A 23 18.86 -3.60 0.96
C THR A 23 17.74 -3.81 -0.06
N TRP A 24 17.49 -5.05 -0.49
CA TRP A 24 16.36 -5.38 -1.35
C TRP A 24 15.03 -4.94 -0.73
N CYS A 25 14.72 -5.41 0.49
CA CYS A 25 13.46 -5.12 1.15
C CYS A 25 13.26 -3.62 1.41
N ASN A 26 14.32 -2.90 1.78
CA ASN A 26 14.21 -1.48 2.14
C ASN A 26 14.06 -0.55 0.92
N TYR A 27 14.74 -0.84 -0.18
CA TYR A 27 14.91 0.12 -1.28
C TYR A 27 14.37 -0.34 -2.64
N PHE A 28 14.41 -1.64 -2.92
CA PHE A 28 14.09 -2.17 -4.25
C PHE A 28 12.76 -2.91 -4.31
N CYS A 29 12.37 -3.57 -3.23
CA CYS A 29 11.19 -4.43 -3.22
C CYS A 29 9.91 -3.61 -3.37
N PRO A 30 9.15 -3.76 -4.48
CA PRO A 30 7.89 -3.05 -4.66
C PRO A 30 6.82 -3.52 -3.66
N ALA A 31 6.96 -4.70 -3.06
CA ALA A 31 6.04 -5.14 -2.02
C ALA A 31 6.16 -4.30 -0.73
N ASN A 32 7.33 -3.69 -0.46
CA ASN A 32 7.51 -2.86 0.74
C ASN A 32 6.57 -1.63 0.72
N ILE A 33 6.38 -0.99 -0.44
CA ILE A 33 5.50 0.18 -0.50
C ILE A 33 4.03 -0.21 -0.33
N VAL A 34 3.60 -1.32 -0.94
CA VAL A 34 2.23 -1.83 -0.80
C VAL A 34 1.97 -2.25 0.64
N GLN A 35 2.93 -2.95 1.26
CA GLN A 35 2.88 -3.32 2.67
C GLN A 35 2.73 -2.07 3.54
N LYS A 36 3.57 -1.04 3.35
CA LYS A 36 3.45 0.23 4.10
C LYS A 36 2.05 0.84 3.97
N ILE A 37 1.46 0.86 2.78
CA ILE A 37 0.13 1.44 2.57
C ILE A 37 -0.95 0.66 3.32
N TYR A 38 -0.91 -0.69 3.29
CA TYR A 38 -1.96 -1.52 3.88
C TYR A 38 -1.77 -1.86 5.36
N THR A 39 -0.54 -1.84 5.87
CA THR A 39 -0.26 -2.26 7.26
C THR A 39 0.00 -1.08 8.20
N ALA A 40 0.43 0.09 7.71
CA ALA A 40 0.71 1.23 8.57
C ALA A 40 -0.56 2.07 8.87
N PRO A 41 -0.74 2.61 10.09
CA PRO A 41 0.22 2.66 11.20
C PRO A 41 0.30 1.38 12.06
N GLY A 42 -0.61 0.43 11.85
CA GLY A 42 -0.63 -0.89 12.49
C GLY A 42 -1.83 -1.71 11.98
N GLY A 43 -1.66 -3.03 11.86
CA GLY A 43 -2.72 -3.96 11.51
C GLY A 43 -3.72 -4.22 12.65
N ILE A 44 -4.83 -4.91 12.35
CA ILE A 44 -5.87 -5.25 13.34
C ILE A 44 -5.33 -6.20 14.42
N LEU A 45 -4.47 -7.14 14.02
CA LEU A 45 -3.86 -8.18 14.85
C LEU A 45 -2.35 -7.97 15.03
N GLU A 46 -1.86 -6.77 14.73
CA GLU A 46 -0.44 -6.46 14.79
C GLU A 46 0.06 -6.43 16.24
N SER A 47 1.30 -6.87 16.44
CA SER A 47 1.92 -6.77 17.76
C SER A 47 2.23 -5.31 18.10
N HIS A 48 2.32 -5.00 19.40
CA HIS A 48 2.73 -3.67 19.85
C HIS A 48 4.05 -3.76 20.63
N PRO A 49 5.21 -3.71 19.94
CA PRO A 49 6.54 -3.86 20.54
C PRO A 49 6.87 -2.79 21.59
N HIS A 50 6.22 -1.63 21.50
CA HIS A 50 6.36 -0.53 22.46
C HIS A 50 5.59 -0.78 23.77
N HIS A 51 4.59 -1.67 23.80
CA HIS A 51 3.85 -2.05 25.02
C HIS A 51 4.45 -3.28 25.70
N PHE A 52 4.83 -4.28 24.91
CA PHE A 52 5.32 -5.56 25.42
C PHE A 52 6.79 -5.71 25.06
N ARG A 53 7.67 -5.72 26.08
CA ARG A 53 9.04 -6.22 25.94
C ARG A 53 9.02 -7.73 26.14
N PRO A 54 8.99 -8.56 25.09
CA PRO A 54 9.06 -10.01 25.26
C PRO A 54 10.35 -10.40 26.00
N LYS A 55 10.28 -11.46 26.83
CA LYS A 55 11.44 -12.02 27.56
C LYS A 55 12.56 -12.46 26.60
N LEU A 56 12.19 -12.90 25.40
CA LEU A 56 13.09 -13.03 24.26
C LEU A 56 13.14 -11.67 23.56
N PRO A 57 14.27 -10.94 23.59
CA PRO A 57 14.36 -9.67 22.89
C PRO A 57 14.08 -9.89 21.40
N GLN A 58 13.27 -9.00 20.82
CA GLN A 58 13.08 -8.88 19.37
C GLN A 58 14.44 -8.98 18.66
N SER A 59 14.47 -9.54 17.44
CA SER A 59 15.67 -9.83 16.65
C SER A 59 16.55 -8.59 16.38
N MET A 60 17.23 -8.14 17.42
CA MET A 60 18.21 -7.08 17.38
C MET A 60 19.57 -7.73 17.20
N CYS A 61 20.28 -7.35 16.15
CA CYS A 61 21.70 -7.64 16.05
C CYS A 61 22.37 -7.01 17.28
N ARG A 62 22.90 -7.83 18.18
CA ARG A 62 23.64 -7.41 19.36
C ARG A 62 25.08 -7.86 19.21
N LYS A 63 26.01 -7.04 19.66
CA LYS A 63 27.41 -7.42 19.83
C LYS A 63 27.66 -7.48 21.33
N PRO A 64 28.16 -8.62 21.84
CA PRO A 64 28.54 -8.70 23.24
C PRO A 64 29.70 -7.74 23.50
N THR A 65 29.59 -6.95 24.55
CA THR A 65 30.67 -6.11 25.10
C THR A 65 30.83 -6.38 26.59
N ALA A 66 31.98 -6.00 27.16
CA ALA A 66 32.32 -6.25 28.57
C ALA A 66 31.32 -5.61 29.56
N GLU A 67 30.58 -4.59 29.12
CA GLU A 67 29.56 -3.86 29.90
C GLU A 67 28.12 -4.36 29.63
N GLY A 68 27.95 -5.39 28.81
CA GLY A 68 26.67 -5.95 28.37
C GLY A 68 26.52 -6.00 26.85
N ASP A 69 25.40 -6.52 26.36
CA ASP A 69 25.09 -6.54 24.92
C ASP A 69 24.79 -5.13 24.40
N ILE A 70 25.58 -4.63 23.46
CA ILE A 70 25.26 -3.39 22.73
C ILE A 70 24.55 -3.71 21.41
N GLY A 71 23.66 -2.81 20.98
CA GLY A 71 23.04 -2.89 19.66
C GLY A 71 24.10 -2.78 18.57
N ALA A 72 24.29 -3.87 17.81
CA ALA A 72 25.28 -3.99 16.74
C ALA A 72 24.64 -4.11 15.36
N CYS A 73 23.44 -3.53 15.21
CA CYS A 73 22.82 -3.36 13.90
C CYS A 73 23.65 -2.35 13.09
N VAL A 74 24.67 -2.83 12.39
CA VAL A 74 25.31 -2.11 11.28
C VAL A 74 24.43 -2.11 10.01
N GLY A 75 23.30 -2.86 10.00
CA GLY A 75 22.40 -2.99 8.85
C GLY A 75 20.93 -2.65 9.11
N CYS A 76 20.54 -2.16 10.29
CA CYS A 76 19.15 -1.83 10.60
C CYS A 76 18.97 -0.31 10.60
N VAL A 77 18.09 0.20 9.74
CA VAL A 77 17.68 1.61 9.78
C VAL A 77 17.04 1.91 11.15
N ALA A 78 17.32 3.08 11.72
CA ALA A 78 16.90 3.46 13.07
C ALA A 78 15.39 3.29 13.35
N ASN A 79 14.55 3.39 12.32
CA ASN A 79 13.11 3.15 12.38
C ASN A 79 12.69 2.05 11.39
N CYS A 80 13.23 0.84 11.55
CA CYS A 80 12.85 -0.31 10.72
C CYS A 80 11.39 -0.71 10.99
N GLY A 81 10.57 -0.79 9.94
CA GLY A 81 9.17 -1.20 10.04
C GLY A 81 8.99 -2.65 10.51
N ASP A 82 9.96 -3.52 10.25
CA ASP A 82 9.98 -4.90 10.76
C ASP A 82 10.12 -4.96 12.30
N ILE A 83 10.67 -3.91 12.92
CA ILE A 83 10.89 -3.84 14.38
C ILE A 83 9.73 -3.13 15.06
N ASP A 84 9.37 -1.95 14.57
CA ASP A 84 8.24 -1.17 15.07
C ASP A 84 7.62 -0.38 13.92
N LEU A 85 6.58 -0.95 13.34
CA LEU A 85 5.84 -0.39 12.21
C LEU A 85 5.26 0.99 12.54
N GLN A 86 4.77 1.17 13.76
CA GLN A 86 4.14 2.41 14.19
C GLN A 86 5.18 3.52 14.35
N ARG A 87 6.36 3.20 14.92
CA ARG A 87 7.50 4.12 14.97
C ARG A 87 7.95 4.55 13.58
N ALA A 88 8.13 3.58 12.69
CA ALA A 88 8.53 3.80 11.32
C ALA A 88 7.55 4.75 10.63
N TYR A 89 6.25 4.47 10.75
CA TYR A 89 5.19 5.31 10.18
C TYR A 89 5.23 6.76 10.70
N TRP A 90 5.21 6.98 12.02
CA TRP A 90 5.14 8.34 12.58
C TRP A 90 6.40 9.17 12.32
N SER A 91 7.52 8.52 12.02
CA SER A 91 8.78 9.20 11.67
C SER A 91 8.74 9.84 10.27
N VAL A 92 7.96 9.28 9.34
CA VAL A 92 7.89 9.73 7.94
C VAL A 92 6.52 10.26 7.51
N VAL A 93 5.53 10.30 8.41
CA VAL A 93 4.14 10.68 8.07
C VAL A 93 4.00 12.06 7.39
N LEU A 94 4.94 12.98 7.63
CA LEU A 94 4.95 14.32 7.02
C LEU A 94 5.74 14.39 5.71
N ASP A 95 6.37 13.30 5.29
CA ASP A 95 7.11 13.26 4.03
C ASP A 95 6.15 13.45 2.84
N PRO A 96 6.32 14.53 2.06
CA PRO A 96 5.47 14.78 0.90
C PRO A 96 5.57 13.68 -0.16
N GLN A 97 6.72 13.00 -0.29
CA GLN A 97 6.88 11.93 -1.28
C GLN A 97 6.03 10.72 -0.89
N LEU A 98 6.10 10.29 0.37
CA LEU A 98 5.25 9.22 0.89
C LEU A 98 3.77 9.54 0.69
N ARG A 99 3.37 10.77 1.00
CA ARG A 99 1.98 11.22 0.83
C ARG A 99 1.52 11.15 -0.62
N ASN A 100 2.34 11.60 -1.56
CA ASN A 100 2.04 11.50 -2.98
C ASN A 100 1.86 10.04 -3.40
N VAL A 101 2.69 9.14 -2.88
CA VAL A 101 2.58 7.70 -3.17
C VAL A 101 1.24 7.12 -2.70
N TYR A 102 0.76 7.45 -1.50
CA TYR A 102 -0.56 6.98 -1.04
C TYR A 102 -1.70 7.44 -1.97
N TYR A 103 -1.68 8.70 -2.40
CA TYR A 103 -2.72 9.23 -3.29
C TYR A 103 -2.59 8.67 -4.71
N MET A 104 -1.38 8.56 -5.24
CA MET A 104 -1.15 7.99 -6.58
C MET A 104 -1.48 6.50 -6.62
N PHE A 105 -1.25 5.75 -5.54
CA PHE A 105 -1.54 4.32 -5.48
C PHE A 105 -3.04 4.01 -5.65
N PHE A 106 -3.91 4.84 -5.08
CA PHE A 106 -5.36 4.75 -5.34
C PHE A 106 -5.67 4.90 -6.83
N GLY A 107 -5.08 5.91 -7.48
CA GLY A 107 -5.20 6.15 -8.91
C GLY A 107 -4.62 5.02 -9.76
N LEU A 108 -3.51 4.43 -9.32
CA LEU A 108 -2.88 3.29 -9.99
C LEU A 108 -3.83 2.09 -10.03
N ILE A 109 -4.50 1.78 -8.91
CA ILE A 109 -5.49 0.69 -8.82
C ILE A 109 -6.65 0.95 -9.77
N ILE A 110 -7.25 2.15 -9.73
CA ILE A 110 -8.36 2.51 -10.61
C ILE A 110 -7.92 2.48 -12.07
N GLY A 111 -6.76 3.04 -12.39
CA GLY A 111 -6.23 3.09 -13.75
C GLY A 111 -5.94 1.70 -14.29
N PHE A 112 -5.33 0.83 -13.49
CA PHE A 112 -4.99 -0.53 -13.89
C PHE A 112 -6.24 -1.36 -14.17
N TYR A 113 -7.16 -1.45 -13.22
CA TYR A 113 -8.38 -2.24 -13.40
C TYR A 113 -9.38 -1.59 -14.36
N GLY A 114 -9.50 -0.27 -14.32
CA GLY A 114 -10.34 0.49 -15.22
C GLY A 114 -9.87 0.43 -16.67
N TYR A 115 -8.56 0.26 -16.92
CA TYR A 115 -8.05 0.10 -18.28
C TYR A 115 -8.62 -1.15 -18.96
N TYR A 116 -8.93 -2.23 -18.25
CA TYR A 116 -9.57 -3.40 -18.87
C TYR A 116 -10.97 -3.09 -19.42
N TYR A 117 -11.71 -2.19 -18.77
CA TYR A 117 -12.96 -1.68 -19.32
C TYR A 117 -12.70 -0.85 -20.58
N LEU A 118 -11.69 0.04 -20.56
CA LEU A 118 -11.31 0.83 -21.73
C LEU A 118 -10.76 -0.04 -22.88
N TYR A 119 -10.14 -1.17 -22.56
CA TYR A 119 -9.58 -2.12 -23.52
C TYR A 119 -10.66 -2.89 -24.27
N ALA A 120 -11.81 -3.20 -23.66
CA ALA A 120 -12.85 -4.03 -24.26
C ALA A 120 -14.21 -3.33 -24.44
N GLY A 121 -14.37 -2.13 -23.89
CA GLY A 121 -15.64 -1.38 -23.84
C GLY A 121 -16.68 -1.98 -22.88
N ASN A 122 -16.33 -3.01 -22.11
CA ASN A 122 -17.21 -3.69 -21.17
C ASN A 122 -16.44 -4.37 -20.02
N TRP A 123 -17.12 -4.65 -18.91
CA TRP A 123 -16.53 -5.33 -17.75
C TRP A 123 -16.44 -6.85 -17.89
N GLY A 124 -17.20 -7.44 -18.82
CA GLY A 124 -17.22 -8.89 -19.05
C GLY A 124 -15.85 -9.43 -19.45
N TYR A 125 -15.09 -8.68 -20.24
CA TYR A 125 -13.71 -9.07 -20.60
C TYR A 125 -12.80 -9.20 -19.36
N TYR A 126 -12.89 -8.27 -18.41
CA TYR A 126 -12.07 -8.33 -17.20
C TYR A 126 -12.49 -9.47 -16.26
N PHE A 127 -13.79 -9.55 -15.95
CA PHE A 127 -14.31 -10.53 -14.99
C PHE A 127 -14.35 -11.97 -15.52
N SER A 128 -14.35 -12.16 -16.84
CA SER A 128 -14.21 -13.50 -17.43
C SER A 128 -12.81 -14.09 -17.31
N GLY A 129 -11.79 -13.28 -17.01
CA GLY A 129 -10.41 -13.76 -16.86
C GLY A 129 -9.69 -14.10 -18.18
N VAL A 130 -10.33 -13.91 -19.33
CA VAL A 130 -9.78 -14.26 -20.66
C VAL A 130 -8.42 -13.61 -20.94
N TRP A 131 -8.21 -12.42 -20.40
CA TRP A 131 -6.95 -11.65 -20.49
C TRP A 131 -5.71 -12.41 -19.97
N THR A 132 -5.87 -13.46 -19.17
CA THR A 132 -4.75 -14.27 -18.64
C THR A 132 -4.17 -15.27 -19.64
N HIS A 133 -4.96 -15.67 -20.64
CA HIS A 133 -4.60 -16.71 -21.63
C HIS A 133 -4.70 -16.19 -23.06
N GLU A 134 -4.60 -14.88 -23.24
CA GLU A 134 -4.82 -14.25 -24.52
C GLU A 134 -3.62 -14.47 -25.46
N GLU A 135 -3.88 -15.07 -26.62
CA GLU A 135 -2.86 -15.32 -27.65
C GLU A 135 -2.56 -14.05 -28.49
N GLY A 136 -1.39 -14.05 -29.14
CA GLY A 136 -1.01 -12.98 -30.08
C GLY A 136 -0.75 -11.63 -29.42
N ILE A 137 -0.25 -11.61 -28.18
CA ILE A 137 -0.05 -10.38 -27.39
C ILE A 137 0.76 -9.33 -28.16
N TRP A 138 1.82 -9.74 -28.87
CA TRP A 138 2.67 -8.85 -29.64
C TRP A 138 1.93 -8.08 -30.73
N GLU A 139 1.09 -8.77 -31.50
CA GLU A 139 0.28 -8.13 -32.55
C GLU A 139 -0.77 -7.22 -31.94
N LYS A 140 -1.37 -7.64 -30.82
CA LYS A 140 -2.38 -6.86 -30.10
C LYS A 140 -1.83 -5.55 -29.53
N LEU A 141 -0.55 -5.46 -29.17
CA LEU A 141 0.04 -4.23 -28.64
C LEU A 141 -0.07 -3.03 -29.61
N HIS A 142 -0.07 -3.29 -30.91
CA HIS A 142 -0.18 -2.27 -31.96
C HIS A 142 -1.64 -1.96 -32.36
N GLN A 143 -2.59 -2.78 -31.93
CA GLN A 143 -4.01 -2.55 -32.19
C GLN A 143 -4.56 -1.37 -31.38
N PRO A 144 -5.72 -0.81 -31.79
CA PRO A 144 -6.46 0.19 -31.01
C PRO A 144 -6.60 -0.22 -29.53
N GLY A 145 -6.25 0.71 -28.63
CA GLY A 145 -6.20 0.47 -27.20
C GLY A 145 -7.31 1.08 -26.37
N PHE A 146 -8.17 1.89 -26.98
CA PHE A 146 -9.40 2.37 -26.34
C PHE A 146 -10.62 2.00 -27.15
N TYR A 147 -11.63 1.49 -26.44
CA TYR A 147 -12.96 1.19 -26.93
C TYR A 147 -13.93 2.05 -26.12
N LEU A 148 -14.32 3.18 -26.70
CA LEU A 148 -15.18 4.17 -26.08
C LEU A 148 -16.44 4.31 -26.92
N PHE A 149 -17.61 4.26 -26.28
CA PHE A 149 -18.91 4.43 -26.96
C PHE A 149 -19.12 3.48 -28.16
N GLY A 150 -18.59 2.25 -28.07
CA GLY A 150 -18.68 1.26 -29.15
C GLY A 150 -17.74 1.52 -30.34
N GLN A 151 -16.86 2.52 -30.27
CA GLN A 151 -15.87 2.82 -31.31
C GLN A 151 -14.44 2.59 -30.81
N ALA A 152 -13.60 2.02 -31.68
CA ALA A 152 -12.18 1.80 -31.41
C ALA A 152 -11.38 3.07 -31.76
N TRP A 153 -10.71 3.64 -30.77
CA TRP A 153 -9.82 4.78 -30.94
C TRP A 153 -8.43 4.33 -31.38
N ARG A 154 -7.88 4.97 -32.42
CA ARG A 154 -6.65 4.55 -33.12
C ARG A 154 -5.35 4.57 -32.31
N MET A 155 -5.38 4.89 -31.02
CA MET A 155 -4.16 4.92 -30.22
C MET A 155 -3.71 3.49 -29.88
N PRO A 156 -2.45 3.10 -30.14
CA PRO A 156 -1.99 1.75 -29.87
C PRO A 156 -1.96 1.45 -28.36
N LYS A 157 -2.20 0.19 -27.99
CA LYS A 157 -2.27 -0.27 -26.58
C LYS A 157 -1.00 0.03 -25.78
N ILE A 158 0.17 -0.03 -26.41
CA ILE A 158 1.45 0.28 -25.76
C ILE A 158 1.52 1.72 -25.25
N CYS A 159 0.78 2.65 -25.87
CA CYS A 159 0.65 4.04 -25.42
C CYS A 159 -0.60 4.24 -24.57
N ALA A 160 -1.71 3.57 -24.89
CA ALA A 160 -2.97 3.71 -24.20
C ALA A 160 -2.88 3.29 -22.73
N ALA A 161 -2.29 2.13 -22.44
CA ALA A 161 -2.14 1.63 -21.07
C ALA A 161 -1.33 2.59 -20.16
N PRO A 162 -0.08 2.99 -20.48
CA PRO A 162 0.66 3.91 -19.63
C PRO A 162 0.01 5.28 -19.55
N LEU A 163 -0.65 5.76 -20.60
CA LEU A 163 -1.38 7.03 -20.55
C LEU A 163 -2.55 6.97 -19.56
N THR A 164 -3.35 5.89 -19.58
CA THR A 164 -4.42 5.69 -18.61
C THR A 164 -3.90 5.67 -17.19
N LEU A 165 -2.81 4.95 -16.93
CA LEU A 165 -2.18 4.92 -15.61
C LEU A 165 -1.68 6.30 -15.19
N ALA A 166 -1.00 7.03 -16.08
CA ALA A 166 -0.51 8.36 -15.80
C ALA A 166 -1.66 9.32 -15.45
N ILE A 167 -2.71 9.35 -16.27
CA ILE A 167 -3.90 10.19 -16.04
C ILE A 167 -4.59 9.81 -14.72
N ALA A 168 -4.76 8.53 -14.43
CA ALA A 168 -5.43 8.08 -13.21
C ALA A 168 -4.61 8.44 -11.97
N CYS A 169 -3.29 8.23 -12.01
CA CYS A 169 -2.37 8.61 -10.93
C CYS A 169 -2.37 10.13 -10.69
N THR A 170 -2.26 10.95 -11.74
CA THR A 170 -2.23 12.42 -11.61
C THR A 170 -3.58 12.96 -11.14
N SER A 171 -4.69 12.40 -11.62
CA SER A 171 -6.04 12.79 -11.22
C SER A 171 -6.28 12.46 -9.74
N SER A 172 -5.89 11.25 -9.33
CA SER A 172 -5.99 10.82 -7.93
C SER A 172 -5.11 11.66 -7.01
N LEU A 173 -3.88 11.98 -7.44
CA LEU A 173 -3.00 12.88 -6.69
C LEU A 173 -3.61 14.28 -6.52
N GLY A 174 -4.21 14.82 -7.58
CA GLY A 174 -4.92 16.10 -7.54
C GLY A 174 -6.12 16.07 -6.60
N LEU A 175 -6.93 15.01 -6.66
CA LEU A 175 -8.06 14.77 -5.75
C LEU A 175 -7.61 14.66 -4.29
N GLY A 176 -6.61 13.83 -4.00
CA GLY A 176 -6.07 13.66 -2.65
C GLY A 176 -5.53 14.96 -2.07
N CYS A 177 -4.74 15.70 -2.85
CA CYS A 177 -4.26 17.03 -2.46
C CYS A 177 -5.40 18.04 -2.23
N GLY A 178 -6.44 18.00 -3.07
CA GLY A 178 -7.61 18.87 -2.96
C GLY A 178 -8.43 18.57 -1.70
N LEU A 179 -8.73 17.30 -1.45
CA LEU A 179 -9.46 16.83 -0.28
C LEU A 179 -8.69 17.12 1.01
N GLU A 180 -7.37 16.94 1.01
CA GLU A 180 -6.53 17.30 2.15
C GLU A 180 -6.59 18.81 2.45
N LYS A 181 -6.48 19.67 1.43
CA LYS A 181 -6.62 21.12 1.60
C LYS A 181 -7.99 21.49 2.14
N LEU A 182 -9.05 20.86 1.63
CA LEU A 182 -10.42 21.07 2.12
C LEU A 182 -10.56 20.61 3.58
N TYR A 183 -10.04 19.44 3.92
CA TYR A 183 -10.07 18.91 5.28
C TYR A 183 -9.31 19.82 6.25
N ARG A 184 -8.14 20.33 5.85
CA ARG A 184 -7.35 21.30 6.62
C ARG A 184 -8.14 22.59 6.87
N ARG A 185 -8.79 23.15 5.83
CA ARG A 185 -9.63 24.36 5.94
C ARG A 185 -10.86 24.17 6.82
N TRP A 186 -11.50 23.00 6.73
CA TRP A 186 -12.65 22.69 7.56
C TRP A 186 -12.25 22.54 9.03
N ARG A 187 -11.14 21.84 9.30
CA ARG A 187 -10.63 21.60 10.66
C ARG A 187 -10.06 22.86 11.33
N SER A 188 -9.42 23.76 10.59
CA SER A 188 -8.84 24.99 11.15
C SER A 188 -9.89 25.89 11.81
N ARG A 189 -11.18 25.68 11.51
CA ARG A 189 -12.30 26.40 12.13
C ARG A 189 -12.70 25.88 13.52
N HIS A 190 -12.32 24.65 13.88
CA HIS A 190 -12.93 23.96 15.04
C HIS A 190 -11.94 23.56 16.15
N ILE A 191 -10.63 23.38 15.90
CA ILE A 191 -9.58 23.18 16.92
C ILE A 191 -8.20 23.05 16.24
N SER A 192 -7.16 23.63 16.85
CA SER A 192 -5.75 23.48 16.41
C SER A 192 -5.23 22.07 16.76
N ARG A 193 -5.49 21.09 15.88
CA ARG A 193 -4.94 19.72 16.00
C ARG A 193 -3.61 19.63 15.24
N SER A 194 -2.68 18.80 15.73
CA SER A 194 -1.36 18.59 15.13
C SER A 194 -1.45 18.22 13.65
N GLU A 195 -0.61 18.85 12.81
CA GLU A 195 -0.53 18.59 11.37
C GLU A 195 -0.33 17.11 11.04
N LYS A 196 0.47 16.39 11.84
CA LYS A 196 0.69 14.94 11.71
C LYS A 196 -0.61 14.15 11.70
N LEU A 197 -1.57 14.54 12.53
CA LEU A 197 -2.84 13.83 12.67
C LEU A 197 -3.76 14.09 11.46
N THR A 198 -3.76 15.32 10.95
CA THR A 198 -4.51 15.69 9.74
C THR A 198 -4.04 14.86 8.55
N ILE A 199 -2.72 14.81 8.32
CA ILE A 199 -2.13 14.00 7.25
C ILE A 199 -2.42 12.52 7.48
N HIS A 200 -2.24 12.01 8.70
CA HIS A 200 -2.55 10.63 9.05
C HIS A 200 -3.97 10.22 8.67
N HIS A 201 -4.99 11.03 8.98
CA HIS A 201 -6.37 10.73 8.60
C HIS A 201 -6.54 10.64 7.08
N CYS A 202 -5.95 11.57 6.33
CA CYS A 202 -6.01 11.55 4.87
C CYS A 202 -5.33 10.29 4.29
N LEU A 203 -4.17 9.91 4.81
CA LEU A 203 -3.46 8.69 4.40
C LEU A 203 -4.24 7.43 4.75
N ALA A 204 -4.84 7.36 5.93
CA ALA A 204 -5.66 6.22 6.36
C ALA A 204 -6.90 6.04 5.47
N VAL A 205 -7.58 7.13 5.13
CA VAL A 205 -8.72 7.10 4.19
C VAL A 205 -8.25 6.68 2.79
N ALA A 206 -7.14 7.22 2.29
CA ALA A 206 -6.60 6.84 0.99
C ALA A 206 -6.22 5.36 0.93
N ALA A 207 -5.60 4.82 1.98
CA ALA A 207 -5.27 3.40 2.11
C ALA A 207 -6.53 2.52 2.15
N TRP A 208 -7.54 2.91 2.94
CA TRP A 208 -8.83 2.22 3.00
C TRP A 208 -9.56 2.22 1.64
N SER A 209 -9.59 3.35 0.94
CA SER A 209 -10.18 3.44 -0.40
C SER A 209 -9.43 2.59 -1.41
N SER A 210 -8.09 2.60 -1.35
CA SER A 210 -7.23 1.75 -2.18
C SER A 210 -7.49 0.27 -1.95
N PHE A 211 -7.56 -0.16 -0.69
CA PHE A 211 -7.82 -1.55 -0.31
C PHE A 211 -9.20 -2.02 -0.81
N ASN A 212 -10.26 -1.25 -0.57
CA ASN A 212 -11.60 -1.61 -1.00
C ASN A 212 -11.72 -1.61 -2.53
N CYS A 213 -11.11 -0.65 -3.22
CA CYS A 213 -11.09 -0.61 -4.68
C CYS A 213 -10.34 -1.83 -5.26
N PHE A 214 -9.21 -2.22 -4.67
CA PHE A 214 -8.49 -3.43 -5.05
C PHE A 214 -9.37 -4.68 -4.94
N TYR A 215 -10.11 -4.87 -3.84
CA TYR A 215 -10.95 -6.07 -3.71
C TYR A 215 -12.22 -6.01 -4.58
N LEU A 216 -12.74 -4.81 -4.85
CA LEU A 216 -13.89 -4.61 -5.74
C LEU A 216 -13.56 -4.97 -7.19
N PHE A 217 -12.31 -4.76 -7.63
CA PHE A 217 -11.89 -5.09 -9.00
C PHE A 217 -10.91 -6.27 -9.04
N GLY A 218 -9.74 -6.15 -8.43
CA GLY A 218 -8.70 -7.19 -8.39
C GLY A 218 -9.14 -8.53 -7.80
N GLY A 219 -9.89 -8.49 -6.69
CA GLY A 219 -10.35 -9.70 -6.01
C GLY A 219 -11.50 -10.42 -6.71
N GLN A 220 -12.43 -9.66 -7.31
CA GLN A 220 -13.71 -10.17 -7.81
C GLN A 220 -13.62 -11.30 -8.85
N PRO A 221 -12.71 -11.30 -9.85
CA PRO A 221 -12.61 -12.40 -10.82
C PRO A 221 -12.44 -13.77 -10.16
N ASN A 222 -11.75 -13.84 -9.01
CA ASN A 222 -11.58 -15.08 -8.25
C ASN A 222 -12.76 -15.34 -7.30
N ILE A 223 -13.28 -14.29 -6.65
CA ILE A 223 -14.39 -14.41 -5.69
C ILE A 223 -15.69 -14.84 -6.39
N ILE A 224 -15.90 -14.43 -7.65
CA ILE A 224 -17.06 -14.83 -8.49
C ILE A 224 -17.12 -16.33 -8.74
N LEU A 225 -15.99 -17.05 -8.68
CA LEU A 225 -15.95 -18.50 -8.87
C LEU A 225 -16.52 -19.27 -7.67
N LEU A 226 -16.70 -18.60 -6.53
CA LEU A 226 -17.24 -19.22 -5.33
C LEU A 226 -18.78 -19.28 -5.36
N PRO A 227 -19.39 -20.24 -4.63
CA PRO A 227 -20.84 -20.26 -4.44
C PRO A 227 -21.35 -18.93 -3.89
N GLU A 228 -22.59 -18.54 -4.25
CA GLU A 228 -23.13 -17.21 -3.95
C GLU A 228 -23.04 -16.81 -2.47
N LEU A 229 -23.30 -17.76 -1.56
CA LEU A 229 -23.21 -17.52 -0.12
C LEU A 229 -21.76 -17.22 0.30
N ALA A 230 -20.80 -18.02 -0.18
CA ALA A 230 -19.38 -17.84 0.14
C ALA A 230 -18.86 -16.50 -0.40
N ARG A 231 -19.24 -16.15 -1.63
CA ARG A 231 -18.95 -14.83 -2.22
C ARG A 231 -19.45 -13.69 -1.35
N ARG A 232 -20.74 -13.70 -0.96
CA ARG A 232 -21.33 -12.64 -0.12
C ARG A 232 -20.64 -12.54 1.24
N ILE A 233 -20.33 -13.67 1.87
CA ILE A 233 -19.62 -13.69 3.16
C ILE A 233 -18.23 -13.04 3.02
N ILE A 234 -17.48 -13.40 1.98
CA ILE A 234 -16.15 -12.84 1.73
C ILE A 234 -16.23 -11.33 1.47
N ASP A 235 -17.12 -10.88 0.58
CA ASP A 235 -17.30 -9.45 0.29
C ASP A 235 -17.65 -8.64 1.55
N ILE A 236 -18.58 -9.14 2.38
CA ILE A 236 -18.94 -8.51 3.66
C ILE A 236 -17.73 -8.50 4.61
N SER A 237 -17.00 -9.62 4.73
CA SER A 237 -15.84 -9.71 5.62
C SER A 237 -14.73 -8.73 5.26
N ILE A 238 -14.49 -8.48 3.96
CA ILE A 238 -13.49 -7.53 3.46
C ILE A 238 -13.90 -6.10 3.82
N VAL A 239 -15.15 -5.72 3.56
CA VAL A 239 -15.65 -4.38 3.88
C VAL A 239 -15.67 -4.14 5.39
N VAL A 240 -16.14 -5.12 6.17
CA VAL A 240 -16.19 -5.02 7.63
C VAL A 240 -14.78 -4.92 8.22
N SER A 241 -13.86 -5.81 7.84
CA SER A 241 -12.48 -5.78 8.36
C SER A 241 -11.75 -4.50 8.00
N SER A 242 -11.86 -4.03 6.74
CA SER A 242 -11.22 -2.78 6.32
C SER A 242 -11.82 -1.55 7.02
N THR A 243 -13.13 -1.55 7.28
CA THR A 243 -13.79 -0.46 8.00
C THR A 243 -13.44 -0.46 9.49
N ILE A 244 -13.37 -1.63 10.12
CA ILE A 244 -12.86 -1.78 11.50
C ILE A 244 -11.43 -1.25 11.58
N TRP A 245 -10.58 -1.60 10.61
CA TRP A 245 -9.23 -1.09 10.52
C TRP A 245 -9.21 0.44 10.38
N LEU A 246 -10.03 1.03 9.50
CA LEU A 246 -10.11 2.48 9.32
C LEU A 246 -10.52 3.17 10.63
N CYS A 247 -11.55 2.68 11.31
CA CYS A 247 -11.98 3.22 12.61
C CYS A 247 -10.84 3.18 13.64
N ARG A 248 -10.09 2.08 13.71
CA ARG A 248 -8.92 1.95 14.60
C ARG A 248 -7.79 2.89 14.20
N ALA A 249 -7.47 2.96 12.90
CA ALA A 249 -6.43 3.83 12.37
C ALA A 249 -6.73 5.29 12.71
N LEU A 250 -7.94 5.78 12.43
CA LEU A 250 -8.35 7.16 12.73
C LEU A 250 -8.34 7.52 14.22
N GLN A 251 -8.38 6.53 15.12
CA GLN A 251 -8.25 6.74 16.56
C GLN A 251 -6.78 6.79 17.04
N GLN A 252 -5.82 6.39 16.21
CA GLN A 252 -4.41 6.45 16.57
C GLN A 252 -3.90 7.90 16.63
N ASN A 253 -3.00 8.15 17.58
CA ASN A 253 -2.43 9.47 17.81
C ASN A 253 -0.92 9.34 18.06
N PRO A 254 -0.07 10.16 17.42
CA PRO A 254 1.37 10.15 17.69
C PRO A 254 1.70 10.41 19.17
N GLY A 255 0.91 11.25 19.87
CA GLY A 255 1.12 11.53 21.29
C GLY A 255 0.88 10.30 22.18
N ARG A 256 -0.09 9.45 21.81
CA ARG A 256 -0.37 8.19 22.52
C ARG A 256 0.80 7.22 22.37
N TYR A 257 1.31 7.05 21.14
CA TYR A 257 2.50 6.21 20.90
C TYR A 257 3.71 6.69 21.72
N GLN A 258 3.94 8.01 21.79
CA GLN A 258 5.04 8.57 22.59
C GLN A 258 4.89 8.31 24.09
N GLN A 259 3.66 8.37 24.63
CA GLN A 259 3.39 8.06 26.03
C GLN A 259 3.61 6.57 26.32
N GLU A 260 3.14 5.70 25.43
CA GLU A 260 3.24 4.25 25.56
C GLU A 260 4.69 3.76 25.41
N SER A 261 5.51 4.44 24.61
CA SER A 261 6.92 4.11 24.40
C SER A 261 7.86 4.54 25.52
N ARG A 262 7.40 5.40 26.45
CA ARG A 262 8.24 5.83 27.59
C ARG A 262 8.39 4.67 28.56
N PRO A 263 9.61 4.36 29.02
CA PRO A 263 9.79 3.38 30.09
C PRO A 263 8.99 3.85 31.31
N ARG A 264 8.11 2.98 31.83
CA ARG A 264 7.51 3.22 33.15
C ARG A 264 8.67 3.33 34.13
N THR A 265 8.89 4.52 34.68
CA THR A 265 9.76 4.70 35.84
C THR A 265 9.22 3.80 36.94
N ALA A 266 9.97 2.77 37.31
CA ALA A 266 9.69 1.99 38.50
C ALA A 266 9.75 2.96 39.69
N GLY A 267 8.60 3.17 40.32
CA GLY A 267 8.54 3.67 41.69
C GLY A 267 8.69 2.51 42.65
#